data_AF-A0A1H0K3K3-F1
#
_entry.id   AF-A0A1H0K3K3-F1
#
_cell.length_a   1.000
_cell.length_b   1.000
_cell.length_c   1.000
_cell.angle_alpha   90.00
_cell.angle_beta   90.00
_cell.angle_gamma   90.00
#
_symmetry.space_group_name_H-M   'P 1'
#
loop_
_entity.id
_entity.type
_entity.pdbx_description
1 polymer ?
#
loop_
_entity_poly.entity_id
_entity_poly.type
_entity_poly.pdbx_seq_one_letter_code
_entity_poly.pdbx_strand_id
1 'polypeptide(L)'
;MQESQRRSEVELPTVEDMRTAWGMTPAESRLAVLMLKPMSLQDASRHLGISIETARTHLKALFAKTQTNRQAELVIRLLATARQ
;
A
#
# COMPACT_ATOMS: atom_id res chain seq x y z
N MET A 1 -29.17 -24.19 -6.13
CA MET A 1 -27.85 -24.81 -5.90
C MET A 1 -26.83 -23.69 -5.96
N GLN A 2 -26.14 -23.43 -4.85
CA GLN A 2 -25.33 -22.24 -4.64
C GLN A 2 -23.94 -22.41 -5.28
N GLU A 3 -23.68 -21.70 -6.39
CA GLU A 3 -22.31 -21.37 -6.82
C GLU A 3 -22.00 -19.87 -6.63
N SER A 4 -22.88 -19.17 -5.90
CA SER A 4 -22.91 -17.71 -5.84
C SER A 4 -21.91 -17.05 -4.88
N GLN A 5 -20.93 -17.74 -4.28
CA GLN A 5 -20.00 -17.07 -3.37
C GLN A 5 -18.57 -17.67 -3.37
N ARG A 6 -17.58 -16.76 -3.52
CA ARG A 6 -16.17 -16.85 -3.05
C ARG A 6 -15.06 -17.34 -4.00
N ARG A 7 -14.97 -16.85 -5.24
CA ARG A 7 -13.64 -16.37 -5.70
C ARG A 7 -13.57 -14.90 -5.32
N SER A 8 -12.91 -14.64 -4.20
CA SER A 8 -12.65 -13.32 -3.65
C SER A 8 -12.34 -12.29 -4.72
N GLU A 9 -13.24 -11.33 -4.95
CA GLU A 9 -12.79 -9.98 -5.29
C GLU A 9 -11.87 -9.57 -4.14
N VAL A 10 -10.56 -9.59 -4.39
CA VAL A 10 -9.59 -9.08 -3.43
C VAL A 10 -9.79 -7.57 -3.44
N GLU A 11 -10.65 -7.08 -2.56
CA GLU A 11 -10.78 -5.65 -2.35
C GLU A 11 -9.43 -5.14 -1.84
N LEU A 12 -8.84 -4.22 -2.60
CA LEU A 12 -7.56 -3.65 -2.24
C LEU A 12 -7.75 -2.78 -0.99
N PRO A 13 -6.88 -2.90 0.01
CA PRO A 13 -6.94 -2.05 1.18
C PRO A 13 -6.94 -0.56 0.79
N THR A 14 -7.76 0.21 1.48
CA THR A 14 -7.94 1.65 1.28
C THR A 14 -6.88 2.45 2.04
N VAL A 15 -6.88 3.77 1.81
CA VAL A 15 -6.05 4.72 2.56
C VAL A 15 -6.37 4.67 4.05
N GLU A 16 -7.63 4.46 4.42
CA GLU A 16 -8.06 4.44 5.82
C GLU A 16 -7.62 3.16 6.53
N ASP A 17 -7.62 2.02 5.84
CA ASP A 17 -7.09 0.75 6.37
C ASP A 17 -5.60 0.90 6.72
N MET A 18 -4.85 1.58 5.85
CA MET A 18 -3.43 1.87 6.09
C MET A 18 -3.21 2.74 7.32
N ARG A 19 -4.08 3.74 7.53
CA ARG A 19 -4.00 4.64 8.69
C ARG A 19 -4.31 3.90 9.97
N THR A 20 -5.37 3.09 9.97
CA THR A 20 -5.86 2.38 11.14
C THR A 20 -4.94 1.23 11.55
N ALA A 21 -4.48 0.43 10.58
CA ALA A 21 -3.66 -0.76 10.86
C ALA A 21 -2.19 -0.42 11.18
N TRP A 22 -1.64 0.65 10.58
CA TRP A 22 -0.20 0.95 10.66
C TRP A 22 0.14 2.34 11.22
N GLY A 23 -0.83 3.16 11.58
CA GLY A 23 -0.57 4.55 12.03
C GLY A 23 0.10 5.40 10.95
N MET A 24 -0.18 5.14 9.68
CA MET A 24 0.36 5.90 8.56
C MET A 24 -0.27 7.30 8.47
N THR A 25 0.51 8.28 8.02
CA THR A 25 -0.01 9.60 7.67
C THR A 25 -0.79 9.52 6.35
N PRO A 26 -1.67 10.50 6.04
CA PRO A 26 -2.40 10.48 4.77
C PRO A 26 -1.50 10.42 3.52
N ALA A 27 -0.32 11.02 3.56
CA ALA A 27 0.63 10.99 2.44
C ALA A 27 1.27 9.60 2.27
N GLU A 28 1.69 8.99 3.38
CA GLU A 28 2.24 7.63 3.40
C GLU A 28 1.20 6.60 2.93
N SER A 29 -0.04 6.71 3.43
CA SER A 29 -1.13 5.81 3.07
C SER A 29 -1.47 5.90 1.58
N ARG A 30 -1.46 7.10 0.99
CA ARG A 30 -1.64 7.26 -0.46
C ARG A 30 -0.54 6.57 -1.26
N LEU A 31 0.70 6.69 -0.82
CA LEU A 31 1.81 5.97 -1.46
C LEU A 31 1.65 4.45 -1.28
N ALA A 32 1.31 3.98 -0.08
CA ALA A 32 1.12 2.57 0.24
C ALA A 32 0.07 1.90 -0.66
N VAL A 33 -1.08 2.55 -0.87
CA VAL A 33 -2.14 2.06 -1.77
C VAL A 33 -1.68 2.00 -3.23
N LEU A 34 -0.86 2.95 -3.69
CA LEU A 34 -0.29 2.92 -5.04
C LEU A 34 0.73 1.79 -5.20
N MET A 35 1.50 1.46 -4.15
CA MET A 35 2.44 0.35 -4.18
C MET A 35 1.76 -1.03 -4.34
N LEU A 36 0.46 -1.13 -4.05
CA LEU A 36 -0.33 -2.35 -4.29
C LEU A 36 -0.64 -2.58 -5.77
N LYS A 37 -0.49 -1.55 -6.61
CA LYS A 37 -0.72 -1.62 -8.05
C LYS A 37 0.59 -2.00 -8.76
N PRO A 38 0.54 -2.63 -9.96
CA PRO A 38 1.73 -2.98 -10.72
C PRO A 38 2.37 -1.74 -11.35
N MET A 39 3.03 -0.91 -10.54
CA MET A 39 3.69 0.32 -10.96
C MET A 39 5.01 0.55 -10.21
N SER A 40 5.91 1.34 -10.80
CA SER A 40 7.17 1.71 -10.16
C SER A 40 6.98 2.83 -9.13
N LEU A 41 7.97 3.02 -8.25
CA LEU A 41 8.00 4.17 -7.34
C LEU A 41 7.99 5.51 -8.11
N GLN A 42 8.57 5.55 -9.29
CA GLN A 42 8.59 6.75 -10.15
C GLN A 42 7.21 7.04 -10.75
N ASP A 43 6.47 6.01 -11.14
CA ASP A 43 5.08 6.17 -11.59
C ASP A 43 4.19 6.66 -10.45
N ALA A 44 4.36 6.08 -9.26
CA ALA A 44 3.62 6.51 -8.08
C ALA A 44 3.95 7.96 -7.69
N SER A 45 5.21 8.39 -7.79
CA SER A 45 5.58 9.78 -7.52
C SER A 45 4.93 10.75 -8.52
N ARG A 46 4.91 10.38 -9.81
CA ARG A 46 4.19 11.14 -10.85
C ARG A 46 2.69 11.20 -10.56
N HIS A 47 2.08 10.08 -10.18
CA HIS A 47 0.65 10.01 -9.87
C HIS A 47 0.27 10.88 -8.66
N LEU A 48 1.15 10.98 -7.67
CA LEU A 48 0.96 11.81 -6.47
C LEU A 48 1.36 13.28 -6.66
N GLY A 49 1.95 13.65 -7.80
CA GLY A 49 2.46 15.00 -8.03
C GLY A 49 3.64 15.39 -7.11
N ILE A 50 4.45 14.41 -6.68
CA ILE A 50 5.61 14.62 -5.80
C ILE A 50 6.92 14.25 -6.48
N SER A 51 8.04 14.79 -5.98
CA SER A 51 9.37 14.36 -6.44
C SER A 51 9.66 12.90 -6.07
N ILE A 52 10.55 12.27 -6.83
CA ILE A 52 11.01 10.91 -6.54
C ILE A 52 11.73 10.83 -5.19
N GLU A 53 12.42 11.89 -4.77
CA GLU A 53 13.06 12.00 -3.46
C GLU A 53 12.04 12.00 -2.31
N THR A 54 10.92 12.73 -2.46
CA THR A 54 9.84 12.72 -1.48
C THR A 54 9.17 11.35 -1.43
N ALA A 55 8.92 10.72 -2.58
CA ALA A 55 8.40 9.36 -2.64
C ALA A 55 9.34 8.34 -1.96
N ARG A 56 10.65 8.45 -2.15
CA ARG A 56 11.66 7.63 -1.46
C ARG A 56 11.63 7.85 0.06
N THR A 57 11.46 9.10 0.50
CA THR A 57 11.37 9.43 1.93
C THR A 57 10.14 8.76 2.56
N HIS A 58 8.98 8.88 1.91
CA HIS A 58 7.77 8.17 2.35
C HIS A 58 7.96 6.65 2.31
N LEU A 59 8.58 6.10 1.27
CA LEU A 59 8.84 4.66 1.17
C LEU A 59 9.74 4.16 2.31
N LYS A 60 10.76 4.92 2.71
CA LYS A 60 11.61 4.60 3.87
C LYS A 60 10.80 4.58 5.17
N ALA A 61 9.87 5.54 5.34
CA ALA A 61 8.97 5.54 6.49
C ALA A 61 8.01 4.33 6.47
N LEU A 62 7.49 3.94 5.30
CA LEU A 62 6.68 2.74 5.14
C LEU A 62 7.44 1.47 5.53
N PHE A 63 8.70 1.34 5.11
CA PHE A 63 9.57 0.23 5.50
C PHE A 63 9.76 0.16 7.01
N ALA A 64 10.04 1.30 7.66
CA ALA A 64 10.17 1.37 9.11
C ALA A 64 8.86 1.01 9.84
N LYS A 65 7.70 1.51 9.38
CA LYS A 65 6.39 1.25 10.02
C LYS A 65 5.92 -0.18 9.84
N THR A 66 6.24 -0.80 8.71
CA THR A 66 5.83 -2.18 8.40
C THR A 66 6.88 -3.23 8.74
N GLN A 67 8.05 -2.81 9.22
CA GLN A 67 9.21 -3.66 9.51
C GLN A 67 9.60 -4.53 8.31
N THR A 68 9.70 -3.90 7.14
CA THR A 68 10.10 -4.54 5.87
C THR A 68 11.26 -3.80 5.25
N ASN A 69 12.03 -4.47 4.39
CA ASN A 69 13.17 -3.86 3.70
C ASN A 69 13.10 -3.99 2.17
N ARG A 70 12.05 -4.63 1.65
CA ARG A 70 11.85 -4.86 0.22
C ARG A 70 10.43 -4.48 -0.18
N GLN A 71 10.28 -3.89 -1.35
CA GLN A 71 8.96 -3.46 -1.86
C GLN A 71 7.99 -4.65 -1.95
N ALA A 72 8.44 -5.84 -2.36
CA ALA A 72 7.59 -7.03 -2.40
C ALA A 72 7.08 -7.44 -1.00
N GLU A 73 7.94 -7.41 0.02
CA GLU A 73 7.55 -7.72 1.40
C GLU A 73 6.56 -6.69 1.95
N LEU A 74 6.80 -5.40 1.66
CA LEU A 74 5.87 -4.33 1.98
C LEU A 74 4.50 -4.64 1.37
N VAL A 75 4.42 -4.87 0.06
CA VAL A 75 3.16 -5.15 -0.64
C VAL A 75 2.43 -6.35 -0.03
N ILE A 76 3.13 -7.44 0.28
CA ILE A 76 2.53 -8.62 0.92
C ILE A 76 1.92 -8.26 2.28
N ARG A 77 2.63 -7.48 3.11
CA ARG A 77 2.11 -7.03 4.41
C ARG A 77 0.92 -6.09 4.28
N LEU A 78 0.95 -5.17 3.32
CA LEU A 78 -0.15 -4.25 3.08
C LEU A 78 -1.39 -4.99 2.56
N LEU A 79 -1.24 -6.01 1.71
CA LEU A 79 -2.38 -6.83 1.26
C LEU A 79 -3.00 -7.64 2.40
N ALA A 80 -2.20 -8.05 3.38
CA ALA A 80 -2.69 -8.81 4.53
C ALA A 80 -3.64 -8.00 5.42
N THR A 81 -3.63 -6.66 5.37
CA THR A 81 -4.54 -5.84 6.19
C THR A 81 -5.96 -5.79 5.68
N ALA A 82 -6.23 -6.04 4.39
CA ALA A 82 -7.60 -6.13 3.86
C ALA A 82 -8.35 -7.39 4.29
N ARG A 83 -7.68 -8.36 4.92
CA ARG A 83 -8.25 -9.66 5.31
C ARG A 83 -8.62 -9.75 6.80
N GLN A 84 -8.62 -8.63 7.53
CA GLN A 84 -8.91 -8.61 8.98
C GLN A 84 -10.33 -8.15 9.27
#